data_AF-A0A8H8UIE5-F1
#
_entry.id   AF-A0A8H8UIE5-F1
#
_cell.length_a   1.000
_cell.length_b   1.000
_cell.length_c   1.000
_cell.angle_alpha   90.00
_cell.angle_beta   90.00
_cell.angle_gamma   90.00
#
_symmetry.space_group_name_H-M   'P 1'
#
loop_
_entity.id
_entity.type
_entity.pdbx_description
1 polymer ?
#
loop_
_entity_poly.entity_id
_entity_poly.type
_entity_poly.pdbx_seq_one_letter_code
_entity_poly.pdbx_strand_id
1 'polypeptide(L)' 'MHPHLHTKDNTACEEVMTILDECHARGFLWKSAGMCNDAKTQVNLCLRAQRLERTRKNREAAKVKNQEMRAKWAEIDANS' A
#
# COMPACT_ATOMS: atom_id res chain seq x y z
N MET A 1 -6.60 -5.21 14.74
CA MET A 1 -7.41 -4.32 13.89
C MET A 1 -6.56 -3.90 12.71
N HIS A 2 -6.90 -4.38 11.52
CA HIS A 2 -6.28 -3.96 10.24
C HIS A 2 -7.28 -3.01 9.54
N PRO A 3 -6.80 -2.06 8.72
CA PRO A 3 -7.68 -1.29 7.83
C PRO A 3 -8.46 -2.24 6.89
N HIS A 4 -9.45 -1.72 6.17
CA HIS A 4 -10.14 -2.49 5.13
C HIS A 4 -9.10 -3.14 4.18
N LEU A 5 -9.00 -4.47 4.26
CA LEU A 5 -7.99 -5.25 3.55
C LEU A 5 -8.36 -5.42 2.07
N HIS A 6 -9.64 -5.65 1.77
CA HIS A 6 -10.16 -5.85 0.43
C HIS A 6 -10.45 -4.52 -0.28
N THR A 7 -9.41 -3.80 -0.66
CA THR A 7 -9.49 -2.66 -1.57
C THR A 7 -8.81 -3.01 -2.89
N LYS A 8 -9.14 -2.28 -3.96
CA LYS A 8 -8.51 -2.47 -5.28
C LYS A 8 -6.99 -2.33 -5.23
N ASP A 9 -6.50 -1.46 -4.34
CA ASP A 9 -5.08 -1.18 -4.14
C ASP A 9 -4.32 -2.35 -3.48
N ASN A 10 -5.04 -3.25 -2.81
CA ASN A 10 -4.48 -4.29 -1.95
C ASN A 10 -4.57 -5.71 -2.54
N THR A 11 -5.11 -5.85 -3.74
CA THR A 11 -5.34 -7.16 -4.41
C THR A 11 -4.09 -8.05 -4.47
N ALA A 12 -2.89 -7.48 -4.59
CA ALA A 12 -1.64 -8.26 -4.57
C ALA A 12 -1.26 -8.85 -3.19
N CYS A 13 -2.05 -8.61 -2.14
CA CYS A 13 -1.88 -9.22 -0.82
C CYS A 13 -3.02 -10.19 -0.46
N GLU A 14 -3.87 -10.55 -1.42
CA GLU A 14 -5.05 -11.39 -1.18
C GLU A 14 -4.69 -12.72 -0.50
N GLU A 15 -3.64 -13.40 -0.96
CA GLU A 15 -3.19 -14.68 -0.38
C GLU A 15 -2.90 -14.58 1.12
N VAL A 16 -2.08 -13.62 1.55
CA VAL A 16 -1.74 -13.46 2.97
C VAL A 16 -2.93 -12.97 3.81
N MET A 17 -3.89 -12.27 3.19
CA MET A 17 -5.15 -11.88 3.84
C MET A 17 -6.04 -13.10 4.06
N THR A 18 -6.18 -13.98 3.07
CA THR A 18 -6.92 -15.24 3.19
C THR A 18 -6.36 -16.10 4.32
N ILE A 19 -5.04 -16.23 4.42
CA ILE A 19 -4.38 -16.96 5.53
C ILE A 19 -4.76 -16.37 6.89
N LEU A 20 -4.81 -15.04 7.01
CA LEU A 20 -5.20 -14.38 8.25
C LEU A 20 -6.68 -14.60 8.57
N ASP A 21 -7.55 -14.58 7.55
CA ASP A 21 -8.99 -14.81 7.71
C ASP A 21 -9.29 -16.26 8.11
N GLU A 22 -8.61 -17.23 7.49
CA GLU A 22 -8.67 -18.64 7.90
C GLU A 22 -8.20 -18.83 9.34
N CYS A 23 -7.15 -18.12 9.76
CA CYS A 23 -6.70 -18.17 11.15
C CYS A 23 -7.73 -17.57 12.12
N HIS A 24 -8.38 -16.46 11.74
CA HIS A 24 -9.45 -15.86 12.53
C HIS A 24 -10.71 -16.73 12.58
N ALA A 25 -11.00 -17.51 11.53
CA ALA A 25 -12.13 -18.44 11.49
C ALA A 25 -12.04 -19.57 12.53
N ARG A 26 -10.86 -19.80 13.11
CA ARG A 26 -10.65 -20.76 14.23
C ARG A 26 -11.30 -20.32 15.54
N GLY A 27 -11.75 -19.06 15.63
CA GLY A 27 -12.56 -18.56 16.73
C GLY A 27 -11.93 -17.38 17.48
N PHE A 28 -12.79 -16.68 18.22
CA PHE A 28 -12.42 -15.44 18.92
C PHE A 28 -11.28 -15.63 19.93
N LEU A 29 -11.34 -16.70 20.75
CA LEU A 29 -10.31 -16.96 21.77
C LEU A 29 -8.95 -17.25 21.15
N TRP A 30 -8.91 -17.98 20.03
CA TRP A 30 -7.68 -18.27 19.29
C TRP A 30 -7.02 -16.99 18.79
N LYS A 31 -7.84 -16.11 18.19
CA LYS A 31 -7.42 -14.78 17.75
C LYS A 31 -6.95 -13.91 18.91
N SER A 32 -7.70 -13.83 20.01
CA SER A 32 -7.39 -12.96 21.14
C SER A 32 -6.16 -13.43 21.92
N ALA A 33 -5.87 -14.74 21.92
CA ALA A 33 -4.65 -15.31 22.49
C ALA A 33 -3.39 -15.02 21.65
N GLY A 34 -3.52 -14.38 20.48
CA GLY A 34 -2.39 -14.02 19.63
C GLY A 34 -1.91 -15.13 18.70
N MET A 35 -2.67 -16.22 18.56
CA MET A 35 -2.26 -17.40 17.77
C MET A 35 -2.24 -17.16 16.24
N CYS A 36 -2.61 -15.96 15.79
CA CYS A 36 -2.59 -15.53 14.38
C CYS A 36 -1.52 -14.46 14.09
N ASN A 37 -0.57 -14.22 15.02
CA ASN A 37 0.41 -13.13 14.89
C ASN A 37 1.35 -13.28 13.68
N ASP A 38 1.71 -14.51 13.31
CA ASP A 38 2.58 -14.75 12.15
C ASP A 38 1.87 -14.38 10.85
N ALA A 39 0.63 -14.86 10.65
CA ALA A 39 -0.21 -14.48 9.51
C ALA A 39 -0.42 -12.96 9.45
N LYS A 40 -0.71 -12.34 10.60
CA LYS A 40 -0.85 -10.88 10.70
C LYS A 40 0.44 -10.15 10.31
N THR A 41 1.60 -10.67 10.67
CA THR A 41 2.91 -10.10 10.31
C THR A 41 3.13 -10.15 8.81
N GLN A 42 2.76 -11.25 8.15
CA GLN A 42 2.85 -11.37 6.70
C GLN A 42 1.95 -10.35 5.97
N VAL A 43 0.70 -10.17 6.42
CA VAL A 43 -0.19 -9.12 5.89
C VAL A 43 0.44 -7.73 6.03
N ASN A 44 1.00 -7.41 7.20
CA ASN A 44 1.64 -6.12 7.44
C ASN A 44 2.83 -5.86 6.51
N LEU A 45 3.68 -6.87 6.30
CA LEU A 45 4.82 -6.78 5.40
C LEU A 45 4.38 -6.56 3.95
N CYS A 46 3.38 -7.31 3.51
CA CYS A 46 2.85 -7.19 2.15
C CYS A 46 2.24 -5.80 1.90
N LEU A 47 1.37 -5.33 2.79
CA LEU A 47 0.75 -3.99 2.67
C LEU A 47 1.78 -2.86 2.75
N ARG A 48 2.84 -3.04 3.55
CA ARG A 48 3.95 -2.09 3.60
C ARG A 48 4.68 -2.04 2.25
N ALA A 49 4.94 -3.18 1.63
CA ALA A 49 5.57 -3.23 0.31
C ALA A 49 4.73 -2.52 -0.76
N GLN A 50 3.42 -2.79 -0.82
CA GLN A 50 2.50 -2.11 -1.73
C GLN A 50 2.47 -0.59 -1.49
N ARG A 51 2.42 -0.15 -0.23
CA ARG A 51 2.47 1.27 0.12
C ARG A 51 3.75 1.92 -0.41
N LEU A 52 4.90 1.29 -0.21
CA LEU A 52 6.19 1.80 -0.69
C LEU A 52 6.22 1.90 -2.21
N GLU A 53 5.69 0.89 -2.90
CA GLU A 53 5.63 0.89 -4.37
C GLU A 53 4.73 2.01 -4.90
N ARG A 54 3.56 2.23 -4.30
CA ARG A 54 2.69 3.37 -4.64
C ARG A 54 3.39 4.70 -4.38
N THR A 55 4.05 4.84 -3.22
CA THR A 55 4.81 6.05 -2.90
C THR A 55 5.93 6.30 -3.91
N ARG A 56 6.62 5.26 -4.38
CA ARG A 56 7.64 5.36 -5.43
C ARG A 56 7.04 5.86 -6.74
N LYS A 57 5.97 5.23 -7.23
CA LYS A 57 5.27 5.65 -8.47
C LYS A 57 4.78 7.09 -8.39
N ASN A 58 4.18 7.49 -7.27
CA ASN A 58 3.70 8.86 -7.07
C ASN A 58 4.86 9.86 -7.08
N ARG A 59 6.00 9.51 -6.48
CA ARG A 59 7.21 10.35 -6.49
C ARG A 59 7.77 10.52 -7.90
N GLU A 60 7.78 9.46 -8.70
CA GLU A 60 8.22 9.50 -10.10
C GLU A 60 7.29 10.35 -10.95
N ALA A 61 5.98 10.14 -10.86
CA ALA A 61 4.99 10.96 -11.54
C ALA A 61 5.10 12.45 -11.16
N ALA A 62 5.30 12.75 -9.86
CA ALA A 62 5.48 14.11 -9.40
C ALA A 62 6.75 14.76 -9.96
N LYS A 63 7.86 14.02 -10.07
CA LYS A 63 9.10 14.52 -10.69
C LYS A 63 8.87 14.92 -12.14
N VAL A 64 8.22 14.06 -12.93
CA VAL A 64 7.91 14.33 -14.33
C VAL A 64 7.02 15.57 -14.45
N LYS A 65 5.94 15.65 -13.65
CA LYS A 65 5.05 16.82 -13.65
C LYS A 65 5.75 18.12 -13.26
N ASN A 66 6.66 18.06 -12.28
CA ASN A 66 7.44 19.22 -11.87
C ASN A 66 8.44 19.66 -12.96
N GLN A 67 9.03 18.72 -13.70
CA GLN A 67 9.90 19.04 -14.84
C GLN A 67 9.10 19.70 -15.97
N GLU A 68 7.95 19.14 -16.35
CA GLU A 68 7.05 19.72 -17.35
C GLU A 68 6.62 21.15 -16.94
N MET A 69 6.23 21.33 -15.68
CA MET A 69 5.83 22.64 -15.15
C MET A 69 6.98 23.64 -15.24
N ARG A 70 8.19 23.27 -14.80
CA ARG A 70 9.37 24.14 -14.86
C ARG A 70 9.75 24.53 -16.28
N ALA A 71 9.66 23.60 -17.23
CA ALA A 71 9.92 23.89 -18.64
C ALA A 71 8.92 24.92 -19.19
N LYS A 72 7.63 24.75 -18.88
CA LYS A 72 6.59 25.71 -19.28
C LYS A 72 6.78 27.09 -18.68
N TRP A 73 7.14 27.18 -17.39
CA TRP A 73 7.43 28.47 -16.76
C TRP A 73 8.65 29.16 -17.38
N ALA A 74 9.72 28.40 -17.67
CA ALA A 74 10.90 28.95 -18.33
C ALA A 74 10.61 29.46 -19.75
N GLU A 75 9.71 28.79 -20.50
CA GLU A 75 9.25 29.27 -21.80
C GLU A 75 8.44 30.57 -21.69
N ILE A 76 7.56 30.68 -20.70
CA ILE A 76 6.79 31.91 -20.43
C ILE A 76 7.75 33.05 -20.11
N ASP A 77 8.67 32.86 -19.16
CA ASP A 77 9.62 33.88 -18.73
C ASP A 77 10.55 34.35 -19.87
N ALA A 78 10.85 33.48 -20.84
CA ALA A 78 11.68 33.83 -21.99
C ALA A 78 10.94 34.62 -23.08
N ASN A 79 9.61 34.57 -23.11
CA ASN A 79 8.76 35.22 -24.12
C ASN A 79 7.94 36.40 -23.57
N SER A 80 8.11 36.73 -22.28
CA SER A 80 7.51 37.89 -21.60
C SER A 80 8.52 39.03 -21.44
#